data_AF-A0A656K1X2-F1
#
_entry.id   AF-A0A656K1X2-F1
#
_cell.length_a   1.000
_cell.length_b   1.000
_cell.length_c   1.000
_cell.angle_alpha   90.00
_cell.angle_beta   90.00
_cell.angle_gamma   90.00
#
_symmetry.space_group_name_H-M   'P 1'
#
loop_
_entity.id
_entity.type
_entity.pdbx_description
1 polymer ?
#
loop_
_entity_poly.entity_id
_entity_poly.type
_entity_poly.pdbx_seq_one_letter_code
_entity_poly.pdbx_strand_id
1 'polypeptide(L)'
;TVLISGESGVGKEMFARQLHQLSRNREGPFVALNCAAIPDNLIEAELFGVERGAYTGATHSRPGRFERANGGTLFLDEITSLSLAGQSKLLRALQEREIERVGGGHGIKVTVRVVAATNVDLRKAVAEGDFREDLFYRLNVYPIALPPLRERRDDIPLLINAFLQRFCQEYGRTPAGLTMRALKTLLRYDFAGNVRELQNLIERGLIASDEGQAIDLVHIFRNESLPVDSYSLNHDGALSKAAPPIAHTAQGAALLDTLSQEKQAFSIEELEQQLIREALEKSAGNLAAASRLLGLSRAQFAYRLKKHQPDAV
;
A
#
# COMPACT_ATOMS: atom_id res chain seq x y z
N THR A 1 8.39 10.82 -27.10
CA THR A 1 8.24 9.89 -25.96
C THR A 1 7.90 10.72 -24.74
N VAL A 2 7.15 10.15 -23.79
CA VAL A 2 6.89 10.76 -22.48
C VAL A 2 7.24 9.72 -21.43
N LEU A 3 7.94 10.13 -20.38
CA LEU A 3 8.28 9.29 -19.25
C LEU A 3 7.49 9.74 -18.03
N ILE A 4 6.69 8.85 -17.45
CA ILE A 4 5.91 9.09 -16.25
C ILE A 4 6.61 8.40 -15.08
N SER A 5 7.08 9.16 -14.11
CA SER A 5 7.61 8.62 -12.85
C SER A 5 6.60 8.81 -11.73
N GLY A 6 6.57 7.87 -10.78
CA GLY A 6 5.74 7.97 -9.60
C GLY A 6 5.53 6.63 -8.94
N GLU A 7 5.15 6.65 -7.67
CA GLU A 7 4.95 5.45 -6.86
C GLU A 7 3.91 4.49 -7.47
N SER A 8 3.88 3.26 -6.97
CA SER A 8 2.82 2.32 -7.35
C SER A 8 1.46 2.85 -6.88
N GLY A 9 0.44 2.68 -7.72
CA GLY A 9 -0.93 3.05 -7.38
C GLY A 9 -1.29 4.53 -7.51
N VAL A 10 -0.41 5.41 -8.00
CA VAL A 10 -0.74 6.85 -8.21
C VAL A 10 -1.67 7.13 -9.40
N GLY A 11 -1.91 6.14 -10.26
CA GLY A 11 -2.78 6.26 -11.45
C GLY A 11 -2.03 6.55 -12.75
N LYS A 12 -0.79 6.06 -12.92
CA LYS A 12 0.04 6.27 -14.12
C LYS A 12 -0.68 5.90 -15.44
N GLU A 13 -1.41 4.78 -15.45
CA GLU A 13 -2.17 4.36 -16.64
C GLU A 13 -3.33 5.32 -16.97
N MET A 14 -4.10 5.75 -15.97
CA MET A 14 -5.18 6.72 -16.17
C MET A 14 -4.64 8.04 -16.73
N PHE A 15 -3.50 8.49 -16.20
CA PHE A 15 -2.82 9.68 -16.74
C PHE A 15 -2.37 9.49 -18.18
N ALA A 16 -1.80 8.33 -18.52
CA ALA A 16 -1.40 8.00 -19.90
C ALA A 16 -2.59 7.93 -20.87
N ARG A 17 -3.74 7.39 -20.42
CA ARG A 17 -4.99 7.39 -21.20
C ARG A 17 -5.47 8.81 -21.46
N GLN A 18 -5.46 9.67 -20.44
CA GLN A 18 -5.84 11.08 -20.62
C GLN A 18 -4.89 11.81 -21.57
N LEU A 19 -3.59 11.56 -21.45
CA LEU A 19 -2.56 12.11 -22.34
C LEU A 19 -2.75 11.68 -23.81
N HIS A 20 -3.27 10.47 -24.03
CA HIS A 20 -3.63 9.99 -25.35
C HIS A 20 -4.88 10.70 -25.90
N GLN A 21 -5.94 10.81 -25.10
CA GLN A 21 -7.19 11.48 -25.47
C GLN A 21 -6.99 12.96 -25.84
N LEU A 22 -6.07 13.64 -25.14
CA LEU A 22 -5.72 15.04 -25.41
C LEU A 22 -4.74 15.23 -26.58
N SER A 23 -4.31 14.14 -27.23
CA SER A 23 -3.30 14.19 -28.28
C SER A 23 -3.88 14.22 -29.70
N ARG A 24 -3.02 14.53 -30.68
CA ARG A 24 -3.36 14.42 -32.11
C ARG A 24 -3.70 12.99 -32.55
N ASN A 25 -3.25 11.99 -31.80
CA ASN A 25 -3.42 10.56 -32.13
C ASN A 25 -4.60 9.93 -31.37
N ARG A 26 -5.53 10.73 -30.82
CA ARG A 26 -6.66 10.26 -30.00
C ARG A 26 -7.62 9.31 -30.72
N GLU A 27 -7.69 9.38 -32.05
CA GLU A 27 -8.53 8.48 -32.88
C GLU A 27 -7.84 7.13 -33.11
N GLY A 28 -6.52 7.05 -32.87
CA GLY A 28 -5.74 5.82 -32.99
C GLY A 28 -5.86 4.92 -31.76
N PRO A 29 -5.38 3.68 -31.83
CA PRO A 29 -5.48 2.74 -30.71
C PRO A 29 -4.64 3.17 -29.51
N PHE A 30 -5.19 3.03 -28.30
CA PHE A 30 -4.43 3.05 -27.05
C PHE A 30 -4.16 1.62 -26.58
N VAL A 31 -2.90 1.19 -26.64
CA VAL A 31 -2.49 -0.14 -26.20
C VAL A 31 -1.66 0.01 -24.93
N ALA A 32 -2.14 -0.57 -23.82
CA ALA A 32 -1.39 -0.64 -22.57
C ALA A 32 -0.76 -2.03 -22.40
N LEU A 33 0.46 -2.05 -21.85
CA LEU A 33 1.19 -3.24 -21.46
C LEU A 33 1.89 -3.00 -20.13
N ASN A 34 1.67 -3.88 -19.16
CA ASN A 34 2.47 -3.90 -17.94
C ASN A 34 3.61 -4.90 -18.14
N CYS A 35 4.85 -4.42 -18.17
CA CYS A 35 6.03 -5.24 -18.42
C CYS A 35 6.30 -6.21 -17.26
N ALA A 36 6.00 -5.83 -16.01
CA ALA A 36 6.19 -6.68 -14.84
C ALA A 36 5.20 -7.86 -14.76
N ALA A 37 4.08 -7.81 -15.49
CA ALA A 37 3.06 -8.84 -15.46
C ALA A 37 3.33 -10.01 -16.43
N ILE A 38 4.35 -9.88 -17.29
CA ILE A 38 4.65 -10.86 -18.35
C ILE A 38 6.04 -11.44 -18.07
N PRO A 39 6.20 -12.77 -18.10
CA PRO A 39 7.52 -13.39 -17.98
C PRO A 39 8.52 -12.86 -19.01
N ASP A 40 9.79 -12.71 -18.60
CA ASP A 40 10.86 -12.15 -19.44
C ASP A 40 11.06 -12.89 -20.76
N ASN A 41 10.80 -14.19 -20.81
CA ASN A 41 10.90 -14.98 -22.03
C ASN A 41 9.74 -14.71 -23.04
N LEU A 42 8.64 -14.13 -22.58
CA LEU A 42 7.45 -13.84 -23.40
C LEU A 42 7.27 -12.35 -23.72
N ILE A 43 7.92 -11.46 -22.97
CA ILE A 43 7.74 -10.01 -23.13
C ILE A 43 8.13 -9.52 -24.52
N GLU A 44 9.19 -10.09 -25.12
CA GLU A 44 9.61 -9.73 -26.47
C GLU A 44 8.57 -10.12 -27.51
N ALA A 45 8.01 -11.32 -27.41
CA ALA A 45 6.98 -11.80 -28.32
C ALA A 45 5.68 -11.00 -28.17
N GLU A 46 5.32 -10.58 -26.96
CA GLU A 46 4.16 -9.70 -26.74
C GLU A 46 4.40 -8.28 -27.31
N LEU A 47 5.58 -7.70 -27.10
CA LEU A 47 5.91 -6.35 -27.58
C LEU A 47 6.05 -6.28 -29.10
N PHE A 48 6.87 -7.14 -29.68
CA PHE A 48 7.31 -7.06 -31.08
C PHE A 48 6.60 -8.06 -31.98
N GLY A 49 5.91 -9.05 -31.41
CA GLY A 49 5.24 -10.10 -32.18
C GLY A 49 6.13 -11.30 -32.40
N VAL A 50 5.53 -12.37 -32.89
CA VAL A 50 6.21 -13.64 -33.16
C VAL A 50 5.88 -14.13 -34.56
N GLU A 51 6.89 -14.65 -35.25
CA GLU A 51 6.72 -15.33 -36.52
C GLU A 51 6.58 -16.85 -36.31
N ARG A 52 5.81 -17.51 -37.17
CA ARG A 52 5.62 -18.96 -37.10
C ARG A 52 6.97 -19.68 -37.14
N GLY A 53 7.20 -20.57 -36.18
CA GLY A 53 8.45 -21.33 -36.07
C GLY A 53 9.56 -20.66 -35.27
N ALA A 54 9.33 -19.49 -34.66
CA ALA A 54 10.33 -18.80 -33.85
C ALA A 54 10.76 -19.54 -32.56
N TYR A 55 9.87 -20.36 -31.97
CA TYR A 55 10.17 -21.22 -30.82
C TYR A 55 9.23 -22.44 -30.77
N THR A 56 9.52 -23.40 -29.89
CA THR A 56 8.70 -24.60 -29.68
C THR A 56 7.28 -24.24 -29.22
N GLY A 57 6.29 -24.39 -30.11
CA GLY A 57 4.90 -24.01 -29.86
C GLY A 57 4.39 -22.79 -30.63
N ALA A 58 5.25 -22.10 -31.40
CA ALA A 58 4.84 -21.01 -32.29
C ALA A 58 4.18 -21.52 -33.59
N THR A 59 2.98 -22.11 -33.47
CA THR A 59 2.20 -22.64 -34.61
C THR A 59 1.62 -21.55 -35.52
N HIS A 60 1.38 -20.35 -34.99
CA HIS A 60 0.84 -19.22 -35.73
C HIS A 60 1.65 -17.94 -35.48
N SER A 61 1.78 -17.10 -36.52
CA SER A 61 2.32 -15.75 -36.38
C SER A 61 1.31 -14.85 -35.66
N ARG A 62 1.77 -14.00 -34.75
CA ARG A 62 0.91 -13.08 -33.98
C ARG A 62 1.54 -11.67 -33.94
N PRO A 63 0.76 -10.62 -34.24
CA PRO A 63 1.27 -9.24 -34.19
C PRO A 63 1.54 -8.80 -32.76
N GLY A 64 2.64 -8.06 -32.57
CA GLY A 64 3.03 -7.49 -31.29
C GLY A 64 2.20 -6.28 -30.87
N ARG A 65 2.43 -5.77 -29.65
CA ARG A 65 1.82 -4.54 -29.15
C ARG A 65 2.21 -3.30 -29.96
N PHE A 66 3.43 -3.25 -30.48
CA PHE A 66 3.86 -2.15 -31.36
C PHE A 66 3.02 -2.08 -32.65
N GLU A 67 2.82 -3.21 -33.32
CA GLU A 67 1.97 -3.27 -34.52
C GLU A 67 0.52 -2.90 -34.19
N ARG A 68 -0.02 -3.43 -33.09
CA ARG A 68 -1.39 -3.15 -32.63
C ARG A 68 -1.61 -1.70 -32.22
N ALA A 69 -0.55 -1.00 -31.81
CA ALA A 69 -0.58 0.40 -31.44
C ALA A 69 -0.27 1.35 -32.62
N ASN A 70 -0.09 0.82 -33.83
CA ASN A 70 0.26 1.62 -35.00
C ASN A 70 -0.79 2.71 -35.28
N GLY A 71 -0.33 3.93 -35.53
CA GLY A 71 -1.16 5.13 -35.66
C GLY A 71 -1.64 5.72 -34.32
N GLY A 72 -1.40 5.04 -33.20
CA GLY A 72 -1.93 5.39 -31.89
C GLY A 72 -0.86 5.61 -30.83
N THR A 73 -1.10 5.10 -29.62
CA THR A 73 -0.23 5.24 -28.45
C THR A 73 0.00 3.89 -27.78
N LEU A 74 1.27 3.56 -27.51
CA LEU A 74 1.68 2.41 -26.72
C LEU A 74 2.12 2.92 -25.34
N PHE A 75 1.41 2.46 -24.31
CA PHE A 75 1.75 2.69 -22.91
C PHE A 75 2.48 1.48 -22.35
N LEU A 76 3.66 1.71 -21.79
CA LEU A 76 4.51 0.68 -21.17
C LEU A 76 4.65 0.99 -19.69
N ASP A 77 4.01 0.20 -18.83
CA ASP A 77 4.12 0.32 -17.38
C ASP A 77 5.24 -0.57 -16.84
N GLU A 78 5.91 -0.09 -15.79
CA GLU A 78 7.09 -0.70 -15.18
C GLU A 78 8.18 -1.06 -16.21
N ILE A 79 8.61 -0.06 -17.00
CA ILE A 79 9.58 -0.24 -18.10
C ILE A 79 10.93 -0.84 -17.66
N THR A 80 11.28 -0.67 -16.39
CA THR A 80 12.49 -1.22 -15.77
C THR A 80 12.48 -2.74 -15.68
N SER A 81 11.33 -3.39 -15.82
CA SER A 81 11.21 -4.85 -15.86
C SER A 81 11.66 -5.46 -17.19
N LEU A 82 12.01 -4.65 -18.20
CA LEU A 82 12.52 -5.17 -19.47
C LEU A 82 13.96 -5.64 -19.34
N SER A 83 14.25 -6.83 -19.87
CA SER A 83 15.62 -7.33 -20.05
C SER A 83 16.46 -6.38 -20.94
N LEU A 84 17.78 -6.40 -20.80
CA LEU A 84 18.69 -5.59 -21.63
C LEU A 84 18.51 -5.84 -23.15
N ALA A 85 18.16 -7.06 -23.53
CA ALA A 85 17.82 -7.41 -24.91
C ALA A 85 16.52 -6.71 -25.36
N GLY A 86 15.47 -6.78 -24.55
CA GLY A 86 14.20 -6.07 -24.79
C GLY A 86 14.39 -4.55 -24.85
N GLN A 87 15.23 -3.99 -23.98
CA GLN A 87 15.59 -2.56 -23.99
C GLN A 87 16.29 -2.16 -25.30
N SER A 88 17.20 -2.99 -25.81
CA SER A 88 17.91 -2.74 -27.07
C SER A 88 16.95 -2.73 -28.28
N LYS A 89 16.01 -3.69 -28.33
CA LYS A 89 14.97 -3.73 -29.37
C LYS A 89 14.01 -2.54 -29.27
N LEU A 90 13.63 -2.17 -28.05
CA LEU A 90 12.79 -0.99 -27.81
C LEU A 90 13.49 0.29 -28.30
N LEU A 91 14.78 0.45 -28.02
CA LEU A 91 15.55 1.59 -28.51
C LEU A 91 15.52 1.67 -30.04
N ARG A 92 15.76 0.54 -30.73
CA ARG A 92 15.70 0.45 -32.19
C ARG A 92 14.32 0.83 -32.72
N ALA A 93 13.26 0.31 -32.12
CA ALA A 93 11.88 0.67 -32.44
C ALA A 93 11.60 2.18 -32.31
N LEU A 94 12.15 2.81 -31.26
CA LEU A 94 11.98 4.25 -31.01
C LEU A 94 12.82 5.15 -31.93
N GLN A 95 13.97 4.67 -32.40
CA GLN A 95 14.88 5.42 -33.26
C GLN A 95 14.52 5.26 -34.74
N GLU A 96 14.40 4.02 -35.20
CA GLU A 96 14.20 3.67 -36.62
C GLU A 96 12.73 3.67 -37.03
N ARG A 97 11.80 3.64 -36.07
CA ARG A 97 10.34 3.47 -36.31
C ARG A 97 10.03 2.18 -37.08
N GLU A 98 10.83 1.17 -36.84
CA GLU A 98 10.78 -0.14 -37.47
C GLU A 98 10.97 -1.20 -36.40
N ILE A 99 10.18 -2.27 -36.47
CA ILE A 99 10.26 -3.42 -35.55
C ILE A 99 10.43 -4.71 -36.34
N GLU A 100 11.11 -5.68 -35.73
CA GLU A 100 11.26 -7.03 -36.26
C GLU A 100 10.56 -8.00 -35.32
N ARG A 101 9.77 -8.92 -35.87
CA ARG A 101 9.14 -9.98 -35.07
C ARG A 101 10.20 -10.95 -34.56
N VAL A 102 9.94 -11.58 -33.42
CA VAL A 102 10.82 -12.63 -32.91
C VAL A 102 10.85 -13.79 -33.91
N GLY A 103 12.05 -14.18 -34.34
CA GLY A 103 12.28 -15.20 -35.37
C GLY A 103 12.08 -14.73 -36.81
N GLY A 104 11.74 -13.46 -37.03
CA GLY A 104 11.55 -12.87 -38.35
C GLY A 104 12.72 -11.99 -38.78
N GLY A 105 12.91 -11.89 -40.10
CA GLY A 105 13.96 -11.03 -40.71
C GLY A 105 13.42 -9.80 -41.43
N HIS A 106 12.10 -9.61 -41.46
CA HIS A 106 11.47 -8.48 -42.14
C HIS A 106 11.13 -7.37 -41.14
N GLY A 107 11.65 -6.16 -41.41
CA GLY A 107 11.32 -4.99 -40.62
C GLY A 107 9.98 -4.39 -41.02
N ILE A 108 9.19 -4.05 -40.00
CA ILE A 108 7.82 -3.55 -40.10
C ILE A 108 7.82 -2.10 -39.62
N LYS A 109 7.51 -1.17 -40.53
CA LYS A 109 7.39 0.26 -40.18
C LYS A 109 6.17 0.51 -39.31
N VAL A 110 6.38 1.19 -38.19
CA VAL A 110 5.33 1.53 -37.23
C VAL A 110 5.42 3.00 -36.82
N THR A 111 4.27 3.67 -36.77
CA THR A 111 4.17 5.05 -36.27
C THR A 111 3.43 5.03 -34.95
N VAL A 112 4.16 4.94 -33.84
CA VAL A 112 3.59 4.78 -32.49
C VAL A 112 4.11 5.87 -31.57
N ARG A 113 3.22 6.54 -30.84
CA ARG A 113 3.61 7.38 -29.72
C ARG A 113 3.85 6.49 -28.50
N VAL A 114 5.05 6.48 -27.96
CA VAL A 114 5.37 5.71 -26.73
C VAL A 114 5.29 6.59 -25.50
N VAL A 115 4.57 6.11 -24.49
CA VAL A 115 4.48 6.65 -23.14
C VAL A 115 4.98 5.56 -22.19
N ALA A 116 6.09 5.79 -21.50
CA ALA A 116 6.65 4.83 -20.56
C ALA A 116 6.38 5.28 -19.13
N ALA A 117 6.22 4.33 -18.22
CA ALA A 117 6.02 4.56 -16.80
C ALA A 117 6.95 3.69 -15.95
N THR A 118 7.31 4.19 -14.78
CA THR A 118 8.13 3.46 -13.80
C THR A 118 7.88 3.98 -12.39
N ASN A 119 8.05 3.10 -11.40
CA ASN A 119 8.15 3.47 -9.99
C ASN A 119 9.58 3.53 -9.46
N VAL A 120 10.58 3.14 -10.27
CA VAL A 120 12.00 3.10 -9.91
C VAL A 120 12.69 4.37 -10.39
N ASP A 121 13.73 4.80 -9.66
CA ASP A 121 14.65 5.82 -10.13
C ASP A 121 15.51 5.29 -11.27
N LEU A 122 15.14 5.64 -12.51
CA LEU A 122 15.85 5.20 -13.71
C LEU A 122 17.32 5.64 -13.74
N ARG A 123 17.71 6.75 -13.09
CA ARG A 123 19.12 7.16 -13.06
C ARG A 123 19.94 6.19 -12.22
N LYS A 124 19.39 5.71 -11.10
CA LYS A 124 20.03 4.68 -10.28
C LYS A 124 20.12 3.35 -11.03
N ALA A 125 19.03 2.93 -11.68
CA ALA A 125 19.03 1.70 -12.49
C ALA A 125 20.07 1.74 -13.63
N VAL A 126 20.32 2.92 -14.22
CA VAL A 126 21.41 3.10 -15.19
C VAL A 126 22.78 2.96 -14.54
N ALA A 127 23.00 3.58 -13.37
CA ALA A 127 24.26 3.49 -12.64
C ALA A 127 24.58 2.06 -12.17
N GLU A 128 23.54 1.26 -11.88
CA GLU A 128 23.64 -0.14 -11.44
C GLU A 128 23.80 -1.12 -12.62
N GLY A 129 23.58 -0.66 -13.86
CA GLY A 129 23.71 -1.48 -15.08
C GLY A 129 22.44 -2.26 -15.47
N ASP A 130 21.35 -2.10 -14.72
CA ASP A 130 20.06 -2.74 -14.98
C ASP A 130 19.26 -2.05 -16.09
N PHE A 131 19.61 -0.81 -16.41
CA PHE A 131 18.96 -0.04 -17.47
C PHE A 131 19.98 0.63 -18.40
N ARG A 132 19.73 0.57 -19.72
CA ARG A 132 20.65 1.17 -20.69
C ARG A 132 20.56 2.70 -20.69
N GLU A 133 21.72 3.33 -20.69
CA GLU A 133 21.85 4.80 -20.71
C GLU A 133 21.24 5.42 -21.99
N ASP A 134 21.46 4.81 -23.15
CA ASP A 134 20.94 5.29 -24.44
C ASP A 134 19.40 5.28 -24.50
N LEU A 135 18.77 4.22 -24.01
CA LEU A 135 17.31 4.12 -23.89
C LEU A 135 16.77 5.12 -22.87
N PHE A 136 17.45 5.32 -21.74
CA PHE A 136 17.06 6.31 -20.75
C PHE A 136 16.96 7.70 -21.38
N TYR A 137 17.98 8.16 -22.10
CA TYR A 137 17.93 9.47 -22.76
C TYR A 137 16.84 9.55 -23.84
N ARG A 138 16.54 8.45 -24.54
CA ARG A 138 15.47 8.41 -25.54
C ARG A 138 14.06 8.47 -24.93
N LEU A 139 13.87 7.89 -23.75
CA LEU A 139 12.59 7.91 -23.04
C LEU A 139 12.39 9.22 -22.27
N ASN A 140 13.45 9.71 -21.61
CA ASN A 140 13.44 10.88 -20.75
C ASN A 140 13.48 12.22 -21.51
N VAL A 141 12.84 12.28 -22.68
CA VAL A 141 12.70 13.52 -23.47
C VAL A 141 11.74 14.49 -22.81
N TYR A 142 10.68 13.96 -22.19
CA TYR A 142 9.70 14.75 -21.44
C TYR A 142 9.27 13.99 -20.18
N PRO A 143 9.93 14.25 -19.03
CA PRO A 143 9.58 13.63 -17.76
C PRO A 143 8.36 14.29 -17.12
N ILE A 144 7.47 13.47 -16.55
CA ILE A 144 6.34 13.89 -15.74
C ILE A 144 6.37 13.08 -14.45
N ALA A 145 6.61 13.76 -13.32
CA ALA A 145 6.51 13.13 -12.01
C ALA A 145 5.08 13.27 -11.49
N LEU A 146 4.43 12.14 -11.18
CA LEU A 146 3.12 12.13 -10.53
C LEU A 146 3.31 12.09 -9.01
N PRO A 147 2.77 13.07 -8.27
CA PRO A 147 2.89 13.09 -6.83
C PRO A 147 2.10 11.95 -6.18
N PRO A 148 2.61 11.37 -5.09
CA PRO A 148 1.86 10.43 -4.28
C PRO A 148 0.63 11.09 -3.65
N LEU A 149 -0.37 10.30 -3.28
CA LEU A 149 -1.65 10.78 -2.76
C LEU A 149 -1.49 11.64 -1.49
N ARG A 150 -0.50 11.31 -0.65
CA ARG A 150 -0.16 12.09 0.56
C ARG A 150 0.30 13.53 0.31
N GLU A 151 0.76 13.85 -0.91
CA GLU A 151 1.14 15.21 -1.32
C GLU A 151 -0.02 15.98 -1.96
N ARG A 152 -1.14 15.30 -2.27
CA ARG A 152 -2.36 15.88 -2.86
C ARG A 152 -3.60 15.50 -2.06
N ARG A 153 -3.56 15.77 -0.76
CA ARG A 153 -4.61 15.36 0.18
C ARG A 153 -5.97 16.00 -0.11
N ASP A 154 -5.98 17.17 -0.74
CA ASP A 154 -7.20 17.88 -1.12
C ASP A 154 -8.02 17.13 -2.20
N ASP A 155 -7.39 16.21 -2.95
CA ASP A 155 -8.07 15.36 -3.94
C ASP A 155 -8.82 14.18 -3.28
N ILE A 156 -8.46 13.80 -2.05
CA ILE A 156 -8.98 12.60 -1.38
C ILE A 156 -10.52 12.62 -1.28
N PRO A 157 -11.19 13.70 -0.81
CA PRO A 157 -12.65 13.72 -0.72
C PRO A 157 -13.35 13.52 -2.06
N LEU A 158 -12.79 14.09 -3.14
CA LEU A 158 -13.34 13.95 -4.49
C LEU A 158 -13.20 12.50 -4.98
N LEU A 159 -12.04 11.89 -4.76
CA LEU A 159 -11.78 10.49 -5.09
C LEU A 159 -12.70 9.54 -4.31
N ILE A 160 -12.88 9.78 -3.00
CA ILE A 160 -13.81 9.01 -2.16
C ILE A 160 -15.22 9.05 -2.73
N ASN A 161 -15.72 10.25 -3.06
CA ASN A 161 -17.06 10.40 -3.62
C ASN A 161 -17.21 9.66 -4.97
N ALA A 162 -16.22 9.78 -5.85
CA ALA A 162 -16.23 9.08 -7.13
C ALA A 162 -16.23 7.55 -6.97
N PHE A 163 -15.41 7.01 -6.06
CA PHE A 163 -15.37 5.57 -5.78
C PHE A 163 -16.65 5.08 -5.14
N LEU A 164 -17.18 5.79 -4.13
CA LEU A 164 -18.45 5.44 -3.51
C LEU A 164 -19.58 5.40 -4.53
N GLN A 165 -19.72 6.44 -5.36
CA GLN A 165 -20.77 6.47 -6.39
C GLN A 165 -20.66 5.28 -7.34
N ARG A 166 -19.45 4.97 -7.81
CA ARG A 166 -19.20 3.83 -8.70
C ARG A 166 -19.58 2.51 -8.03
N PHE A 167 -19.10 2.28 -6.81
CA PHE A 167 -19.34 1.01 -6.11
C PHE A 167 -20.79 0.86 -5.62
N CYS A 168 -21.47 1.95 -5.25
CA CYS A 168 -22.89 1.93 -4.94
C CYS A 168 -23.72 1.46 -6.14
N GLN A 169 -23.39 1.92 -7.35
CA GLN A 169 -24.03 1.48 -8.59
C GLN A 169 -23.71 0.01 -8.89
N GLU A 170 -22.46 -0.41 -8.70
CA GLU A 170 -22.00 -1.78 -8.98
C GLU A 170 -22.60 -2.83 -8.05
N TYR A 171 -22.68 -2.53 -6.74
CA TYR A 171 -23.20 -3.46 -5.73
C TYR A 171 -24.68 -3.25 -5.39
N GLY A 172 -25.32 -2.22 -5.95
CA GLY A 172 -26.71 -1.89 -5.65
C GLY A 172 -26.93 -1.50 -4.18
N ARG A 173 -25.97 -0.77 -3.59
CA ARG A 173 -25.96 -0.38 -2.16
C ARG A 173 -26.12 1.12 -2.00
N THR A 174 -26.74 1.55 -0.90
CA THR A 174 -26.94 2.96 -0.55
C THR A 174 -26.55 3.25 0.92
N PRO A 175 -25.24 3.42 1.22
CA PRO A 175 -24.79 3.77 2.56
C PRO A 175 -25.20 5.21 2.91
N ALA A 176 -25.24 5.54 4.20
CA ALA A 176 -25.44 6.92 4.66
C ALA A 176 -24.20 7.83 4.48
N GLY A 177 -23.24 7.41 3.66
CA GLY A 177 -21.93 8.05 3.47
C GLY A 177 -20.88 7.57 4.46
N LEU A 178 -19.79 8.33 4.61
CA LEU A 178 -18.74 8.06 5.60
C LEU A 178 -19.00 8.83 6.90
N THR A 179 -18.62 8.26 8.03
CA THR A 179 -18.57 9.01 9.28
C THR A 179 -17.51 10.11 9.20
N MET A 180 -17.72 11.22 9.92
CA MET A 180 -16.72 12.29 10.02
C MET A 180 -15.37 11.81 10.58
N ARG A 181 -15.41 10.79 11.45
CA ARG A 181 -14.22 10.15 11.98
C ARG A 181 -13.45 9.42 10.87
N ALA A 182 -14.14 8.58 10.08
CA ALA A 182 -13.54 7.88 8.95
C ALA A 182 -12.91 8.85 7.94
N LEU A 183 -13.63 9.91 7.55
CA LEU A 183 -13.11 10.90 6.61
C LEU A 183 -11.85 11.60 7.14
N LYS A 184 -11.85 12.05 8.41
CA LYS A 184 -10.68 12.69 9.03
C LYS A 184 -9.47 11.77 9.08
N THR A 185 -9.68 10.49 9.38
CA THR A 185 -8.60 9.50 9.39
C THR A 185 -8.05 9.27 8.00
N LEU A 186 -8.91 9.12 6.98
CA LEU A 186 -8.47 8.97 5.58
C LEU A 186 -7.64 10.17 5.11
N LEU A 187 -8.01 11.40 5.45
CA LEU A 187 -7.23 12.61 5.10
C LEU A 187 -5.83 12.66 5.72
N ARG A 188 -5.60 11.92 6.80
CA ARG A 188 -4.30 11.86 7.50
C ARG A 188 -3.48 10.62 7.16
N TYR A 189 -4.11 9.64 6.53
CA TYR A 189 -3.48 8.39 6.16
C TYR A 189 -2.42 8.61 5.08
N ASP A 190 -1.30 7.89 5.16
CA ASP A 190 -0.16 8.10 4.25
C ASP A 190 -0.36 7.47 2.87
N PHE A 191 -1.27 6.50 2.75
CA PHE A 191 -1.57 5.76 1.52
C PHE A 191 -0.33 5.24 0.80
N ALA A 192 0.35 4.25 1.37
CA ALA A 192 1.52 3.61 0.74
C ALA A 192 1.18 3.02 -0.65
N GLY A 193 -0.06 2.54 -0.83
CA GLY A 193 -0.59 2.08 -2.13
C GLY A 193 -1.36 3.15 -2.90
N ASN A 194 -1.27 4.41 -2.50
CA ASN A 194 -1.82 5.59 -3.16
C ASN A 194 -3.33 5.44 -3.49
N VAL A 195 -3.74 5.82 -4.71
CA VAL A 195 -5.14 5.82 -5.15
C VAL A 195 -5.71 4.40 -5.20
N ARG A 196 -4.87 3.40 -5.52
CA ARG A 196 -5.28 1.98 -5.53
C ARG A 196 -5.67 1.50 -4.14
N GLU A 197 -4.90 1.87 -3.13
CA GLU A 197 -5.24 1.58 -1.73
C GLU A 197 -6.50 2.31 -1.31
N LEU A 198 -6.61 3.62 -1.57
CA LEU A 198 -7.83 4.38 -1.26
C LEU A 198 -9.08 3.72 -1.88
N GLN A 199 -9.00 3.33 -3.15
CA GLN A 199 -10.09 2.63 -3.83
C GLN A 199 -10.49 1.34 -3.07
N ASN A 200 -9.52 0.49 -2.72
CA ASN A 200 -9.77 -0.75 -2.00
C ASN A 200 -10.36 -0.52 -0.60
N LEU A 201 -9.87 0.51 0.11
CA LEU A 201 -10.37 0.91 1.43
C LEU A 201 -11.86 1.29 1.38
N ILE A 202 -12.25 2.08 0.37
CA ILE A 202 -13.63 2.53 0.18
C ILE A 202 -14.54 1.37 -0.26
N GLU A 203 -14.09 0.55 -1.19
CA GLU A 203 -14.81 -0.65 -1.64
C GLU A 203 -15.10 -1.59 -0.47
N ARG A 204 -14.06 -1.89 0.32
CA ARG A 204 -14.19 -2.72 1.52
C ARG A 204 -15.12 -2.12 2.56
N GLY A 205 -15.01 -0.81 2.80
CA GLY A 205 -15.89 -0.10 3.72
C GLY A 205 -17.36 -0.24 3.35
N LEU A 206 -17.68 -0.13 2.05
CA LEU A 206 -19.04 -0.32 1.53
C LEU A 206 -19.53 -1.76 1.68
N ILE A 207 -18.68 -2.76 1.38
CA ILE A 207 -19.03 -4.18 1.49
C ILE A 207 -19.27 -4.58 2.95
N ALA A 208 -18.52 -4.00 3.89
CA ALA A 208 -18.58 -4.33 5.30
C ALA A 208 -19.66 -3.56 6.08
N SER A 209 -20.25 -2.51 5.52
CA SER A 209 -21.34 -1.75 6.14
C SER A 209 -22.72 -2.32 5.80
N ASP A 210 -23.66 -2.19 6.74
CA ASP A 210 -25.06 -2.52 6.48
C ASP A 210 -25.76 -1.45 5.63
N GLU A 211 -26.89 -1.83 5.03
CA GLU A 211 -27.70 -0.92 4.20
C GLU A 211 -28.17 0.29 5.01
N GLY A 212 -27.99 1.51 4.48
CA GLY A 212 -28.33 2.74 5.20
C GLY A 212 -27.44 3.08 6.40
N GLN A 213 -26.43 2.27 6.71
CA GLN A 213 -25.44 2.58 7.74
C GLN A 213 -24.35 3.51 7.19
N ALA A 214 -23.80 4.36 8.04
CA ALA A 214 -22.60 5.13 7.70
C ALA A 214 -21.34 4.25 7.78
N ILE A 215 -20.44 4.39 6.79
CA ILE A 215 -19.17 3.68 6.74
C ILE A 215 -18.21 4.31 7.75
N ASP A 216 -17.78 3.53 8.74
CA ASP A 216 -16.88 3.98 9.81
C ASP A 216 -15.53 3.23 9.74
N LEU A 217 -14.61 3.60 10.63
CA LEU A 217 -13.25 3.04 10.70
C LEU A 217 -13.23 1.51 10.76
N VAL A 218 -14.16 0.88 11.47
CA VAL A 218 -14.23 -0.58 11.63
C VAL A 218 -14.58 -1.30 10.33
N HIS A 219 -15.23 -0.62 9.39
CA HIS A 219 -15.53 -1.18 8.07
C HIS A 219 -14.33 -1.01 7.13
N ILE A 220 -13.63 0.12 7.25
CA ILE A 220 -12.55 0.51 6.35
C ILE A 220 -11.24 -0.16 6.74
N PHE A 221 -10.80 -0.07 8.00
CA PHE A 221 -9.50 -0.54 8.46
C PHE A 221 -9.66 -1.81 9.29
N ARG A 222 -8.82 -2.82 9.02
CA ARG A 222 -8.81 -4.08 9.78
C ARG A 222 -7.44 -4.37 10.36
N ASN A 223 -6.42 -4.34 9.50
CA ASN A 223 -5.05 -4.73 9.85
C ASN A 223 -4.05 -3.59 9.58
N GLU A 224 -4.51 -2.46 9.03
CA GLU A 224 -3.68 -1.30 8.75
C GLU A 224 -3.34 -0.54 10.04
N SER A 225 -2.11 -0.04 10.14
CA SER A 225 -1.73 0.88 11.20
C SER A 225 -2.48 2.19 11.00
N LEU A 226 -3.45 2.47 11.87
CA LEU A 226 -4.15 3.74 11.87
C LEU A 226 -3.17 4.87 12.22
N PRO A 227 -3.31 6.07 11.62
CA PRO A 227 -2.54 7.23 12.03
C PRO A 227 -2.79 7.45 13.51
N VAL A 228 -1.73 7.34 14.32
CA VAL A 228 -1.80 7.46 15.77
C VAL A 228 -2.00 8.93 16.11
N ASP A 229 -3.25 9.37 16.19
CA ASP A 229 -3.63 10.67 16.74
C ASP A 229 -4.82 10.47 17.69
N SER A 230 -4.60 9.76 18.80
CA SER A 230 -5.49 9.95 19.94
C SER A 230 -4.82 10.99 20.81
N TYR A 231 -5.27 12.23 20.80
CA TYR A 231 -5.27 12.87 22.11
C TYR A 231 -6.27 12.06 22.94
N SER A 232 -5.81 11.31 23.93
CA SER A 232 -6.70 10.62 24.86
C SER A 232 -6.92 11.52 26.07
N LEU A 233 -8.12 11.46 26.61
CA LEU A 233 -8.35 11.99 27.94
C LEU A 233 -7.68 11.04 28.92
N ASN A 234 -6.73 11.54 29.69
CA ASN A 234 -6.22 10.81 30.83
C ASN A 234 -7.34 10.68 31.88
N HIS A 235 -7.12 9.82 32.88
CA HIS A 235 -8.03 9.71 34.02
C HIS A 235 -8.27 11.07 34.72
N ASP A 236 -7.34 12.02 34.58
CA ASP A 236 -7.43 13.38 35.11
C ASP A 236 -8.19 14.38 34.20
N GLY A 237 -8.79 13.91 33.10
CA GLY A 237 -9.53 14.76 32.16
C GLY A 237 -8.65 15.68 31.30
N ALA A 238 -7.32 15.55 31.40
CA ALA A 238 -6.37 16.29 30.56
C ALA A 238 -6.19 15.60 29.20
N LEU A 239 -6.14 16.41 28.13
CA LEU A 239 -5.73 15.96 26.80
C LEU A 239 -4.24 15.58 26.85
N SER A 240 -3.94 14.30 26.76
CA SER A 240 -2.58 13.81 26.54
C SER A 240 -2.44 13.32 25.12
N LYS A 241 -1.25 13.45 24.53
CA LYS A 241 -0.93 12.64 23.34
C LYS A 241 -0.96 11.19 23.80
N ALA A 242 -1.83 10.39 23.23
CA ALA A 242 -1.79 8.95 23.40
C ALA A 242 -0.38 8.54 23.02
N ALA A 243 0.27 7.86 23.96
CA ALA A 243 1.41 7.05 23.60
C ALA A 243 0.98 6.16 22.43
N PRO A 244 1.91 5.78 21.52
CA PRO A 244 1.63 4.64 20.63
C PRO A 244 1.01 3.55 21.49
N PRO A 245 0.00 2.79 20.97
CA PRO A 245 -0.52 1.67 21.72
C PRO A 245 0.70 0.97 22.24
N ILE A 246 0.85 0.92 23.57
CA ILE A 246 1.91 0.14 24.19
C ILE A 246 1.65 -1.19 23.50
N ALA A 247 2.53 -1.54 22.55
CA ALA A 247 2.49 -2.87 22.02
C ALA A 247 2.42 -3.70 23.28
N HIS A 248 1.66 -4.78 23.30
CA HIS A 248 1.92 -5.80 24.28
C HIS A 248 3.33 -6.36 23.95
N THR A 249 4.37 -5.52 24.00
CA THR A 249 5.78 -5.83 24.14
C THR A 249 5.77 -6.71 25.34
N ALA A 250 5.82 -8.01 25.10
CA ALA A 250 6.81 -8.94 25.61
C ALA A 250 7.11 -8.90 27.12
N GLN A 251 6.42 -8.11 27.93
CA GLN A 251 6.53 -8.01 29.38
C GLN A 251 5.62 -9.05 30.00
N GLY A 252 4.42 -9.31 29.42
CA GLY A 252 3.60 -10.45 29.85
C GLY A 252 4.25 -11.80 29.56
N ALA A 253 4.86 -11.96 28.37
CA ALA A 253 5.58 -13.17 27.99
C ALA A 253 6.89 -13.32 28.78
N ALA A 254 7.70 -12.26 28.91
CA ALA A 254 8.91 -12.32 29.72
C ALA A 254 8.61 -12.52 31.22
N LEU A 255 7.50 -12.00 31.76
CA LEU A 255 7.13 -12.23 33.16
C LEU A 255 6.82 -13.70 33.42
N LEU A 256 6.05 -14.36 32.55
CA LEU A 256 5.77 -15.79 32.68
C LEU A 256 7.04 -16.64 32.53
N ASP A 257 7.93 -16.29 31.60
CA ASP A 257 9.21 -16.97 31.43
C ASP A 257 10.15 -16.74 32.62
N THR A 258 10.15 -15.54 33.21
CA THR A 258 10.97 -15.22 34.40
C THR A 258 10.42 -15.92 35.66
N LEU A 259 9.10 -16.01 35.81
CA LEU A 259 8.43 -16.69 36.93
C LEU A 259 8.48 -18.22 36.82
N SER A 260 8.64 -18.77 35.60
CA SER A 260 8.70 -20.23 35.36
C SER A 260 10.12 -20.80 35.34
N GLN A 261 11.17 -19.96 35.37
CA GLN A 261 12.58 -20.38 35.35
C GLN A 261 12.99 -21.26 36.55
N GLU A 262 12.29 -21.19 37.68
CA GLU A 262 12.68 -21.90 38.92
C GLU A 262 12.09 -23.32 39.09
N LYS A 263 11.43 -23.89 38.07
CA LYS A 263 10.86 -25.27 38.08
C LYS A 263 9.87 -25.57 39.23
N GLN A 264 9.43 -24.59 39.99
CA GLN A 264 8.31 -24.72 40.92
C GLN A 264 7.03 -24.19 40.28
N ALA A 265 5.93 -24.92 40.45
CA ALA A 265 4.61 -24.46 40.03
C ALA A 265 4.24 -23.22 40.85
N PHE A 266 4.14 -22.08 40.19
CA PHE A 266 3.85 -20.80 40.81
C PHE A 266 2.33 -20.58 40.91
N SER A 267 1.81 -20.24 42.11
CA SER A 267 0.39 -19.96 42.30
C SER A 267 0.07 -18.48 42.07
N ILE A 268 -1.05 -18.20 41.41
CA ILE A 268 -1.57 -16.83 41.22
C ILE A 268 -1.82 -16.15 42.58
N GLU A 269 -2.24 -16.92 43.59
CA GLU A 269 -2.50 -16.40 44.94
C GLU A 269 -1.20 -15.97 45.65
N GLU A 270 -0.07 -16.63 45.37
CA GLU A 270 1.24 -16.31 45.93
C GLU A 270 1.82 -15.03 45.29
N LEU A 271 1.65 -14.87 43.98
CA LEU A 271 2.00 -13.63 43.27
C LEU A 271 1.24 -12.44 43.84
N GLU A 272 -0.07 -12.61 44.02
CA GLU A 272 -0.94 -11.57 44.55
C GLU A 272 -0.48 -11.18 45.96
N GLN A 273 -0.15 -12.16 46.80
CA GLN A 273 0.37 -11.91 48.14
C GLN A 273 1.73 -11.18 48.13
N GLN A 274 2.65 -11.58 47.24
CA GLN A 274 3.96 -10.94 47.11
C GLN A 274 3.83 -9.49 46.64
N LEU A 275 3.01 -9.22 45.62
CA LEU A 275 2.79 -7.87 45.10
C LEU A 275 2.15 -6.95 46.13
N ILE A 276 1.18 -7.45 46.90
CA ILE A 276 0.57 -6.69 48.00
C ILE A 276 1.60 -6.34 49.08
N ARG A 277 2.48 -7.30 49.43
CA ARG A 277 3.54 -7.09 50.43
C ARG A 277 4.59 -6.10 49.95
N GLU A 278 5.07 -6.25 48.72
CA GLU A 278 6.06 -5.35 48.13
C GLU A 278 5.49 -3.92 47.99
N ALA A 279 4.22 -3.78 47.62
CA ALA A 279 3.54 -2.50 47.57
C ALA A 279 3.44 -1.84 48.95
N LEU A 280 3.22 -2.62 50.02
CA LEU A 280 3.22 -2.14 51.40
C LEU A 280 4.61 -1.71 51.87
N GLU A 281 5.64 -2.50 51.57
CA GLU A 281 7.04 -2.21 51.92
C GLU A 281 7.52 -0.93 51.22
N LYS A 282 7.31 -0.82 49.91
CA LYS A 282 7.65 0.38 49.13
C LYS A 282 6.88 1.62 49.56
N SER A 283 5.69 1.43 50.14
CA SER A 283 4.84 2.52 50.64
C SER A 283 5.00 2.77 52.15
N ALA A 284 5.98 2.14 52.80
CA ALA A 284 6.24 2.24 54.24
C ALA A 284 4.97 2.03 55.11
N GLY A 285 4.12 1.07 54.74
CA GLY A 285 2.87 0.75 55.45
C GLY A 285 1.67 1.65 55.12
N ASN A 286 1.81 2.62 54.22
CA ASN A 286 0.68 3.47 53.84
C ASN A 286 -0.25 2.77 52.83
N LEU A 287 -1.40 2.31 53.32
CA LEU A 287 -2.44 1.62 52.52
C LEU A 287 -2.96 2.44 51.33
N ALA A 288 -3.05 3.76 51.46
CA ALA A 288 -3.52 4.62 50.38
C ALA A 288 -2.47 4.80 49.27
N ALA A 289 -1.18 4.80 49.62
CA ALA A 289 -0.09 4.83 48.64
C ALA A 289 0.11 3.45 47.98
N ALA A 290 0.05 2.36 48.76
CA ALA A 290 0.19 0.99 48.27
C ALA A 290 -0.94 0.61 47.30
N SER A 291 -2.18 1.00 47.60
CA SER A 291 -3.32 0.76 46.70
C SER A 291 -3.20 1.49 45.36
N ARG A 292 -2.67 2.73 45.36
CA ARG A 292 -2.41 3.47 44.11
C ARG A 292 -1.31 2.83 43.27
N LEU A 293 -0.25 2.30 43.88
CA LEU A 293 0.83 1.62 43.16
C LEU A 293 0.34 0.39 42.38
N LEU A 294 -0.65 -0.32 42.93
CA LEU A 294 -1.27 -1.48 42.28
C LEU A 294 -2.51 -1.13 41.44
N GLY A 295 -2.87 0.16 41.33
CA GLY A 295 -4.07 0.59 40.59
C GLY A 295 -5.41 0.13 41.20
N LEU A 296 -5.43 -0.19 42.49
CA LEU A 296 -6.61 -0.65 43.22
C LEU A 296 -7.23 0.48 44.05
N SER A 297 -8.53 0.39 44.36
CA SER A 297 -9.12 1.24 45.38
C SER A 297 -8.67 0.79 46.78
N ARG A 298 -8.62 1.74 47.75
CA ARG A 298 -8.23 1.44 49.15
C ARG A 298 -9.05 0.30 49.76
N ALA A 299 -10.35 0.24 49.46
CA ALA A 299 -11.24 -0.82 49.96
C ALA A 299 -10.93 -2.18 49.34
N GLN A 300 -10.65 -2.25 48.04
CA GLN A 300 -10.25 -3.49 47.36
C GLN A 300 -8.90 -4.00 47.86
N PHE A 301 -7.94 -3.10 48.06
CA PHE A 301 -6.63 -3.43 48.62
C PHE A 301 -6.75 -3.98 50.04
N ALA A 302 -7.52 -3.31 50.92
CA ALA A 302 -7.76 -3.77 52.29
C ALA A 302 -8.49 -5.13 52.34
N TYR A 303 -9.45 -5.35 51.46
CA TYR A 303 -10.15 -6.64 51.35
C TYR A 303 -9.19 -7.78 50.96
N ARG A 304 -8.32 -7.55 49.97
CA ARG A 304 -7.33 -8.53 49.52
C ARG A 304 -6.23 -8.77 50.56
N LEU A 305 -5.76 -7.71 51.22
CA LEU A 305 -4.83 -7.83 52.34
C LEU A 305 -5.40 -8.71 53.47
N LYS A 306 -6.66 -8.47 53.85
CA LYS A 306 -7.35 -9.25 54.89
C LYS A 306 -7.61 -10.71 54.48
N LYS A 307 -7.86 -10.96 53.19
CA LYS A 307 -8.01 -12.33 52.66
C LYS A 307 -6.71 -13.14 52.79
N HIS A 308 -5.56 -12.50 52.67
CA HIS A 308 -4.25 -13.17 52.70
C HIS A 308 -3.50 -13.07 54.04
N GLN A 309 -3.94 -12.21 54.96
CA GLN A 309 -3.46 -12.10 56.35
C GLN A 309 -4.66 -11.90 57.30
N PRO A 310 -5.23 -12.98 57.87
CA PRO A 310 -6.37 -12.87 58.78
C PRO A 310 -6.04 -12.21 60.13
N ASP A 311 -4.76 -12.03 60.50
CA ASP A 311 -4.32 -11.51 61.81
C ASP A 311 -3.64 -10.12 61.77
N ALA A 312 -3.68 -9.40 60.65
CA ALA A 312 -3.14 -8.03 60.58
C ALA A 312 -4.23 -7.01 60.95
N VAL A 313 -4.32 -6.67 62.24
CA VAL A 313 -5.03 -5.49 62.77
C VAL A 313 -4.03 -4.37 63.00
#